data_AF-A0A8C9HG15-F1
#
_entry.id   AF-A0A8C9HG15-F1
#
_cell.length_a   1.000
_cell.length_b   1.000
_cell.length_c   1.000
_cell.angle_alpha   90.00
_cell.angle_beta   90.00
_cell.angle_gamma   90.00
#
_symmetry.space_group_name_H-M   'P 1'
#
loop_
_entity.id
_entity.type
_entity.pdbx_description
1 polymer ?
#
loop_
_entity_poly.entity_id
_entity_poly.type
_entity_poly.pdbx_seq_one_letter_code
_entity_poly.pdbx_strand_id
1 'polypeptide(L)'
;MGTSSLKLWKYVLCLLMSLFILLLIILLAKVTLAILHFVYEQKLNVQVAEGLMDSICHYHWDNSTKAMWDSIQSFLHCCGLNSKSDWSSGQQASCPSDPQVKGCYAKNHHHLCVHAIQVVRTSFALTPNSQIDKTSQALGV
;
A
#
# COMPACT_ATOMS: atom_id res chain seq x y z
N MET A 1 -3.75 -7.03 54.71
CA MET A 1 -2.78 -7.11 53.59
C MET A 1 -3.35 -7.66 52.27
N GLY A 2 -4.59 -8.17 52.19
CA GLY A 2 -5.08 -8.93 51.02
C GLY A 2 -6.00 -8.21 50.01
N THR A 3 -6.54 -7.04 50.34
CA THR A 3 -7.57 -6.38 49.52
C THR A 3 -7.03 -5.47 48.40
N SER A 4 -5.78 -5.01 48.52
CA SER A 4 -5.13 -4.15 47.53
C SER A 4 -4.66 -4.93 46.29
N SER A 5 -4.15 -6.16 46.47
CA SER A 5 -3.67 -7.02 45.38
C SER A 5 -4.81 -7.58 44.50
N LEU A 6 -6.00 -7.83 45.08
CA LEU A 6 -7.16 -8.34 44.35
C LEU A 6 -7.79 -7.28 43.43
N LYS A 7 -7.79 -6.01 43.85
CA LYS A 7 -8.26 -4.89 43.03
C LYS A 7 -7.37 -4.74 41.80
N LEU A 8 -6.05 -4.77 41.98
CA LEU A 8 -5.06 -4.66 40.91
C LEU A 8 -5.23 -5.75 39.84
N TRP A 9 -5.44 -7.01 40.25
CA TRP A 9 -5.65 -8.12 39.33
C TRP A 9 -6.93 -7.97 38.50
N LYS A 10 -8.01 -7.44 39.10
CA LYS A 10 -9.27 -7.19 38.38
C LYS A 10 -9.16 -6.05 37.36
N TYR A 11 -8.37 -5.00 37.66
CA TYR A 11 -8.07 -3.94 36.68
C TYR A 11 -7.28 -4.48 35.47
N VAL A 12 -6.26 -5.30 35.71
CA VAL A 12 -5.47 -5.92 34.63
C VAL A 12 -6.34 -6.83 33.77
N LEU A 13 -7.21 -7.65 34.37
CA LEU A 13 -8.11 -8.52 33.61
C LEU A 13 -9.10 -7.72 32.75
N CYS A 14 -9.66 -6.62 33.28
CA CYS A 14 -10.56 -5.74 32.53
C CYS A 14 -9.87 -5.10 31.33
N LEU A 15 -8.64 -4.60 31.51
CA LEU A 15 -7.82 -4.05 30.43
C LEU A 15 -7.44 -5.12 29.40
N LEU A 16 -7.14 -6.34 29.82
CA LEU A 16 -6.84 -7.45 28.91
C LEU A 16 -8.04 -7.79 28.03
N MET A 17 -9.23 -7.85 28.61
CA MET A 17 -10.46 -8.19 27.89
C MET A 17 -10.84 -7.10 26.89
N SER A 18 -10.70 -5.82 27.25
CA SER A 18 -10.99 -4.72 26.31
C SER A 18 -9.98 -4.69 25.14
N LEU A 19 -8.69 -4.95 25.41
CA LEU A 19 -7.66 -5.10 24.38
C LEU A 19 -7.96 -6.27 23.45
N PHE A 20 -8.37 -7.41 24.00
CA PHE A 20 -8.74 -8.58 23.21
C PHE A 20 -9.91 -8.29 22.27
N ILE A 21 -10.95 -7.61 22.76
CA ILE A 21 -12.11 -7.22 21.94
C ILE A 21 -11.68 -6.23 20.84
N LEU A 22 -10.85 -5.24 21.15
CA LEU A 22 -10.34 -4.28 20.17
C LEU A 22 -9.49 -4.97 19.09
N LEU A 23 -8.62 -5.89 19.48
CA LEU A 23 -7.80 -6.69 18.56
C LEU A 23 -8.65 -7.56 17.63
N LEU A 24 -9.74 -8.14 18.14
CA LEU A 24 -10.68 -8.89 17.31
C LEU A 24 -11.35 -8.00 16.26
N ILE A 25 -11.77 -6.78 16.63
CA ILE A 25 -12.36 -5.82 15.69
C ILE A 25 -11.35 -5.45 14.60
N ILE A 26 -10.10 -5.17 14.97
CA ILE A 26 -9.02 -4.86 14.02
C ILE A 26 -8.76 -6.06 13.10
N LEU A 27 -8.75 -7.28 13.63
CA LEU A 27 -8.55 -8.49 12.83
C LEU A 27 -9.64 -8.65 11.78
N LEU A 28 -10.91 -8.48 12.17
CA LEU A 28 -12.04 -8.54 11.25
C LEU A 28 -11.93 -7.46 10.16
N ALA A 29 -11.57 -6.23 10.52
CA ALA A 29 -11.37 -5.15 9.56
C ALA A 29 -10.25 -5.48 8.55
N LYS A 30 -9.13 -6.07 9.01
CA LYS A 30 -8.02 -6.50 8.14
C LYS A 30 -8.45 -7.60 7.18
N VAL A 31 -9.23 -8.58 7.64
CA VAL A 31 -9.74 -9.66 6.79
C VAL A 31 -10.69 -9.10 5.72
N THR A 32 -11.61 -8.21 6.09
CA THR A 32 -12.50 -7.54 5.14
C THR A 32 -11.72 -6.76 4.10
N LEU A 33 -10.70 -6.00 4.51
CA LEU A 33 -9.84 -5.25 3.58
C LEU A 33 -9.09 -6.19 2.62
N ALA A 34 -8.57 -7.31 3.12
CA ALA A 34 -7.87 -8.29 2.29
C ALA A 34 -8.80 -8.94 1.25
N ILE A 35 -10.03 -9.30 1.64
CA ILE A 35 -11.02 -9.87 0.71
C ILE A 35 -11.44 -8.82 -0.30
N LEU A 36 -11.73 -7.59 0.14
CA LEU A 36 -12.10 -6.50 -0.75
C LEU A 36 -11.00 -6.23 -1.77
N HIS A 37 -9.75 -6.13 -1.31
CA HIS A 37 -8.58 -5.96 -2.18
C HIS A 37 -8.50 -7.08 -3.23
N PHE A 38 -8.59 -8.34 -2.80
CA PHE A 38 -8.53 -9.49 -3.71
C PHE A 38 -9.63 -9.47 -4.79
N VAL A 39 -10.87 -9.16 -4.41
CA VAL A 39 -12.00 -9.10 -5.34
C VAL A 39 -11.90 -7.89 -6.26
N TYR A 40 -11.53 -6.72 -5.73
CA TYR A 40 -11.46 -5.49 -6.52
C TYR A 40 -10.27 -5.46 -7.46
N GLU A 41 -9.12 -6.08 -7.12
CA GLU A 41 -7.94 -6.14 -8.00
C GLU A 41 -8.29 -6.70 -9.39
N GLN A 42 -9.05 -7.80 -9.47
CA GLN A 42 -9.44 -8.38 -10.76
C GLN A 42 -10.25 -7.40 -11.63
N LYS A 43 -11.15 -6.64 -11.01
CA LYS A 43 -12.00 -5.67 -11.71
C LYS A 43 -11.27 -4.37 -12.03
N LEU A 44 -10.47 -3.87 -11.08
CA LEU A 44 -9.64 -2.68 -11.25
C LEU A 44 -8.63 -2.90 -12.35
N ASN A 45 -8.03 -4.08 -12.46
CA ASN A 45 -7.00 -4.32 -13.45
C ASN A 45 -7.52 -4.03 -14.86
N VAL A 46 -8.72 -4.54 -15.20
CA VAL A 46 -9.35 -4.30 -16.51
C VAL A 46 -9.73 -2.83 -16.70
N GLN A 47 -10.41 -2.22 -15.72
CA GLN A 47 -10.86 -0.82 -15.83
C GLN A 47 -9.68 0.17 -15.91
N VAL A 48 -8.61 -0.09 -15.15
CA VAL A 48 -7.39 0.71 -15.16
C VAL A 48 -6.63 0.51 -16.46
N ALA A 49 -6.56 -0.72 -17.00
CA ALA A 49 -5.96 -0.94 -18.33
C ALA A 49 -6.69 -0.17 -19.42
N GLU A 50 -8.02 -0.25 -19.46
CA GLU A 50 -8.83 0.47 -20.44
C GLU A 50 -8.68 1.99 -20.31
N GLY A 51 -8.75 2.53 -19.08
CA GLY A 51 -8.58 3.97 -18.84
C GLY A 51 -7.18 4.48 -19.15
N LEU A 52 -6.13 3.70 -18.85
CA LEU A 52 -4.76 4.04 -19.21
C LEU A 52 -4.54 3.96 -20.72
N MET A 53 -5.18 3.01 -21.41
CA MET A 53 -5.13 2.90 -22.87
C MET A 53 -5.78 4.12 -23.52
N ASP A 54 -6.93 4.57 -23.03
CA ASP A 54 -7.57 5.80 -23.51
C ASP A 54 -6.70 7.04 -23.22
N SER A 55 -6.10 7.10 -22.04
CA SER A 55 -5.16 8.16 -21.65
C SER A 55 -3.93 8.24 -22.57
N ILE A 56 -3.40 7.11 -23.05
CA ILE A 56 -2.24 7.10 -23.94
C ILE A 56 -2.56 7.73 -25.30
N CYS A 57 -3.79 7.57 -25.79
CA CYS A 57 -4.28 8.19 -27.03
C CYS A 57 -4.34 9.71 -26.90
N HIS A 58 -4.68 10.23 -25.73
CA HIS A 58 -4.76 11.67 -25.45
C HIS A 58 -3.42 12.32 -25.08
N TYR A 59 -2.32 11.56 -24.96
CA TYR A 59 -1.01 12.08 -24.57
C TYR A 59 -0.52 13.26 -25.41
N HIS A 60 -0.73 13.22 -26.73
CA HIS A 60 -0.28 14.28 -27.63
C HIS A 60 -1.25 15.46 -27.72
N TRP A 61 -2.49 15.28 -27.27
CA TRP A 61 -3.55 16.27 -27.38
C TRP A 61 -3.73 17.08 -26.09
N ASP A 62 -3.54 16.44 -24.95
CA ASP A 62 -3.71 17.05 -23.64
C ASP A 62 -2.38 17.16 -22.89
N ASN A 63 -2.00 18.40 -22.59
CA ASN A 63 -0.78 18.71 -21.84
C ASN A 63 -0.84 18.18 -20.39
N SER A 64 -2.04 18.07 -19.81
CA SER A 64 -2.19 17.53 -18.46
C SER A 64 -1.90 16.03 -18.42
N THR A 65 -2.43 15.29 -19.39
CA THR A 65 -2.14 13.87 -19.62
C THR A 65 -0.67 13.65 -19.93
N LYS A 66 -0.07 14.51 -20.75
CA LYS A 66 1.38 14.49 -21.03
C LYS A 66 2.23 14.61 -19.77
N ALA A 67 1.98 15.64 -18.96
CA ALA A 67 2.72 15.90 -17.73
C ALA A 67 2.56 14.77 -16.70
N MET A 68 1.36 14.18 -16.62
CA MET A 68 1.10 13.00 -15.79
C MET A 68 1.96 11.81 -16.22
N TRP A 69 1.95 11.46 -17.50
CA TRP A 69 2.74 10.35 -18.02
C TRP A 69 4.25 10.58 -17.89
N ASP A 70 4.74 11.80 -18.16
CA ASP A 70 6.16 12.12 -18.02
C ASP A 70 6.63 12.01 -16.56
N SER A 71 5.77 12.40 -15.60
CA SER A 71 6.04 12.24 -14.16
C SER A 71 6.05 10.78 -13.73
N ILE A 72 5.10 9.97 -14.21
CA ILE A 72 5.02 8.55 -13.88
C ILE A 72 6.23 7.79 -14.43
N GLN A 73 6.58 8.01 -15.69
CA GLN A 73 7.67 7.31 -16.37
C GLN A 73 9.03 7.65 -15.74
N SER A 74 9.25 8.92 -15.38
CA SER A 74 10.47 9.36 -14.70
C SER A 74 10.57 8.85 -13.27
N PHE A 75 9.48 8.88 -12.50
CA PHE A 75 9.47 8.40 -11.11
C PHE A 75 9.66 6.88 -11.03
N LEU A 76 8.90 6.13 -11.83
CA LEU A 76 8.90 4.67 -11.80
C LEU A 76 9.98 4.05 -12.70
N HIS A 77 10.71 4.82 -13.51
CA HIS A 77 11.67 4.29 -14.49
C HIS A 77 11.06 3.17 -15.34
N CYS A 78 9.98 3.49 -16.04
CA CYS A 78 9.22 2.61 -16.92
C CYS A 78 8.83 3.37 -18.19
N CYS A 79 8.37 2.66 -19.23
CA CYS A 79 8.03 3.30 -20.51
C CYS A 79 6.79 2.66 -21.13
N GLY A 80 5.79 3.49 -21.43
CA GLY A 80 4.51 3.04 -21.97
C GLY A 80 3.66 2.28 -20.95
N LEU A 81 2.57 1.69 -21.43
CA LEU A 81 1.60 0.98 -20.60
C LEU A 81 2.11 -0.43 -20.31
N ASN A 82 2.29 -1.23 -21.35
CA ASN A 82 2.88 -2.57 -21.33
C ASN A 82 4.33 -2.55 -21.83
N SER A 83 4.66 -1.67 -22.79
CA SER A 83 5.98 -1.59 -23.40
C SER A 83 6.20 -0.23 -24.06
N LYS A 84 7.46 0.08 -24.37
CA LYS A 84 7.82 1.25 -25.17
C LYS A 84 7.16 1.28 -26.56
N SER A 85 6.72 0.13 -27.06
CA SER A 85 6.00 0.00 -28.35
C SER A 85 4.60 0.61 -28.34
N ASP A 86 4.05 0.93 -27.16
CA ASP A 86 2.73 1.56 -27.06
C ASP A 86 2.76 3.00 -27.60
N TRP A 87 3.95 3.60 -27.75
CA TRP A 87 4.15 4.91 -28.36
C TRP A 87 4.36 4.79 -29.87
N SER A 88 3.35 5.18 -30.65
CA SER A 88 3.41 5.18 -32.12
C SER A 88 4.33 6.26 -32.71
N SER A 89 4.58 7.34 -31.98
CA SER A 89 5.40 8.49 -32.39
C SER A 89 6.90 8.35 -32.07
N GLY A 90 7.34 7.20 -31.55
CA GLY A 90 8.72 6.96 -31.15
C GLY A 90 8.97 7.19 -29.65
N GLN A 91 10.24 7.05 -29.23
CA GLN A 91 10.61 7.07 -27.81
C GLN A 91 10.49 8.48 -27.22
N GLN A 92 9.72 8.60 -26.14
CA GLN A 92 9.54 9.86 -25.40
C GLN A 92 10.74 10.21 -24.54
N ALA A 93 10.97 11.51 -24.31
CA ALA A 93 12.08 12.00 -23.47
C ALA A 93 12.00 11.50 -22.01
N SER A 94 10.80 11.20 -21.53
CA SER A 94 10.54 10.65 -20.19
C SER A 94 10.83 9.15 -20.06
N CYS A 95 11.03 8.43 -21.18
CA CYS A 95 11.35 7.01 -21.17
C CYS A 95 12.85 6.74 -21.00
N PRO A 96 13.25 5.80 -20.11
CA PRO A 96 14.63 5.31 -20.02
C PRO A 96 15.14 4.73 -21.35
N SER A 97 16.42 4.92 -21.66
CA SER A 97 17.07 4.38 -22.87
C SER A 97 17.34 2.87 -22.82
N ASP A 98 16.99 2.19 -21.72
CA ASP A 98 17.19 0.75 -21.55
C ASP A 98 16.37 -0.06 -22.58
N PRO A 99 17.01 -0.93 -23.40
CA PRO A 99 16.33 -1.80 -24.35
C PRO A 99 15.25 -2.69 -23.72
N GLN A 100 15.39 -3.08 -22.45
CA GLN A 100 14.50 -3.99 -21.72
C GLN A 100 13.58 -3.26 -20.71
N VAL A 101 13.36 -1.96 -20.89
CA VAL A 101 12.44 -1.20 -20.04
C VAL A 101 11.02 -1.79 -20.10
N LYS A 102 10.46 -2.12 -18.94
CA LYS A 102 9.09 -2.63 -18.80
C LYS A 102 8.06 -1.50 -18.81
N GLY A 103 6.85 -1.81 -19.26
CA GLY A 103 5.71 -0.89 -19.16
C GLY A 103 5.36 -0.54 -17.71
N CYS A 104 4.83 0.66 -17.50
CA CYS A 104 4.47 1.17 -16.18
C CYS A 104 3.33 0.38 -15.53
N TYR A 105 2.37 -0.09 -16.32
CA TYR A 105 1.28 -0.93 -15.85
C TYR A 105 1.77 -2.35 -15.54
N ALA A 106 2.57 -2.95 -16.44
CA ALA A 106 3.17 -4.26 -16.23
C ALA A 106 4.15 -4.30 -15.04
N LYS A 107 4.86 -3.20 -14.77
CA LYS A 107 5.77 -3.06 -13.62
C LYS A 107 5.00 -2.95 -12.30
N ASN A 108 3.87 -2.24 -12.27
CA ASN A 108 3.10 -1.98 -11.06
C ASN A 108 2.22 -3.13 -10.60
N HIS A 109 1.86 -4.07 -11.47
CA HIS A 109 1.06 -5.24 -11.09
C HIS A 109 1.73 -6.10 -10.00
N HIS A 110 3.06 -6.08 -9.92
CA HIS A 110 3.81 -6.76 -8.86
C HIS A 110 3.93 -5.94 -7.57
N HIS A 111 3.90 -4.61 -7.67
CA HIS A 111 4.22 -3.72 -6.53
C HIS A 111 2.99 -3.32 -5.71
N LEU A 112 1.82 -3.17 -6.35
CA LEU A 112 0.57 -2.80 -5.68
C LEU A 112 0.07 -3.93 -4.75
N CYS A 113 0.24 -5.18 -5.19
CA CYS A 113 -0.12 -6.37 -4.42
C CYS A 113 0.81 -6.56 -3.19
N VAL A 114 2.13 -6.34 -3.36
CA VAL A 114 3.10 -6.47 -2.25
C VAL A 114 2.97 -5.33 -1.24
N HIS A 115 2.74 -4.08 -1.66
CA HIS A 115 2.60 -2.96 -0.73
C HIS A 115 1.32 -3.03 0.12
N ALA A 116 0.18 -3.43 -0.45
CA ALA A 116 -1.06 -3.59 0.31
C ALA A 116 -0.94 -4.68 1.40
N ILE A 117 -0.33 -5.82 1.05
CA ILE A 117 -0.08 -6.93 2.00
C ILE A 117 0.98 -6.54 3.04
N GLN A 118 2.02 -5.78 2.64
CA GLN A 118 3.10 -5.36 3.53
C GLN A 118 2.64 -4.33 4.56
N VAL A 119 1.76 -3.38 4.22
CA VAL A 119 1.19 -2.40 5.18
C VAL A 119 0.35 -3.09 6.26
N VAL A 120 -0.41 -4.12 5.88
CA VAL A 120 -1.20 -4.96 6.80
C VAL A 120 -0.28 -5.74 7.75
N ARG A 121 0.91 -6.16 7.28
CA ARG A 121 1.94 -6.84 8.09
C ARG A 121 2.72 -5.88 8.98
N THR A 122 3.16 -4.72 8.48
CA THR A 122 3.93 -3.72 9.26
C THR A 122 3.08 -3.05 10.34
N SER A 123 1.77 -2.90 10.14
CA SER A 123 0.85 -2.44 11.20
C SER A 123 0.82 -3.36 12.42
N PHE A 124 1.04 -4.67 12.23
CA PHE A 124 1.14 -5.64 13.33
C PHE A 124 2.53 -5.64 13.99
N ALA A 125 3.60 -5.33 13.24
CA ALA A 125 4.95 -5.21 13.79
C ALA A 125 5.19 -3.87 14.52
N LEU A 126 4.45 -2.82 14.16
CA LEU A 126 4.61 -1.46 14.73
C LEU A 126 3.73 -1.18 15.96
N THR A 127 2.94 -2.15 16.43
CA THR A 127 2.12 -2.01 17.64
C THR A 127 2.42 -3.17 18.61
N PRO A 128 3.07 -3.01 19.78
CA PRO A 128 3.75 -1.86 20.38
C PRO A 128 5.18 -2.22 20.87
N ASN A 129 6.23 -1.98 20.09
CA ASN A 129 7.60 -1.94 20.64
C ASN A 129 8.04 -0.49 20.99
N SER A 130 7.30 0.51 20.49
CA SER A 130 7.57 1.94 20.67
C SER A 130 6.94 2.57 21.92
N GLN A 131 6.08 1.83 22.66
CA GLN A 131 5.58 2.26 23.98
C GLN A 131 6.39 1.66 25.14
N ILE A 132 7.08 0.53 24.93
CA ILE A 132 7.91 -0.13 25.96
C ILE A 132 9.14 0.72 26.25
N ASP A 133 9.81 1.24 25.21
CA ASP A 133 11.01 2.09 25.33
C ASP A 133 10.76 3.39 26.12
N LYS A 134 9.57 4.00 25.95
CA LYS A 134 9.18 5.22 26.66
C LYS A 134 8.76 4.99 28.11
N THR A 135 8.24 3.80 28.45
CA THR A 135 7.89 3.48 29.84
C THR A 135 9.10 3.01 30.64
N SER A 136 10.10 2.36 30.03
CA SER A 136 11.37 2.04 30.71
C SER A 136 12.17 3.29 31.08
N GLN A 137 12.18 4.32 30.23
CA GLN A 137 12.93 5.55 30.50
C GLN A 137 12.29 6.46 31.56
N ALA A 138 10.97 6.35 31.75
CA ALA A 138 10.24 7.11 32.77
C ALA A 138 10.24 6.45 34.17
N LEU A 139 10.54 5.14 34.26
CA LEU A 139 10.53 4.38 35.52
C LEU A 139 11.91 4.08 36.12
N GLY A 140 13.01 4.48 35.48
CA GLY A 140 14.33 4.55 36.11
C GLY A 140 14.73 3.29 36.89
N VAL A 141 14.73 2.14 36.21
CA VAL A 141 15.57 0.98 36.56
C VAL A 141 16.59 0.80 35.46
#